data_AF-A0A8J3D966-F1
#
_entry.id   AF-A0A8J3D966-F1
#
_cell.length_a   1.000
_cell.length_b   1.000
_cell.length_c   1.000
_cell.angle_alpha   90.00
_cell.angle_beta   90.00
_cell.angle_gamma   90.00
#
_symmetry.space_group_name_H-M   'P 1'
#
loop_
_entity.id
_entity.type
_entity.pdbx_description
1 polymer ?
#
loop_
_entity_poly.entity_id
_entity_poly.type
_entity_poly.pdbx_seq_one_letter_code
_entity_poly.pdbx_strand_id
1 'polypeptide(L)'
;MRLRLDANGGLTKADYAAWLTWCQERRDVIDYLEQPLPIGEEAAMFALAEGTGVPIALDESIARVDMVILLAKRFPTAVLIIKPSLLGSRSAYLRWRSANYQHRVVYSTSFETAIGLKAVWELAALDWPPLSPAGLDAASIMEDDGLCPMRIGWEICHTDWPQSVDEEVWKRL
;
A
#
# COMPACT_ATOMS: atom_id res chain seq x y z
N MET A 1 -17.64 0.10 -5.43
CA MET A 1 -16.40 0.86 -5.13
C MET A 1 -16.37 1.11 -3.63
N ARG A 2 -15.23 0.90 -2.95
CA ARG A 2 -15.06 1.25 -1.53
C ARG A 2 -13.92 2.25 -1.40
N LEU A 3 -14.03 3.16 -0.44
CA LEU A 3 -13.09 4.24 -0.17
C LEU A 3 -12.09 3.84 0.92
N ARG A 4 -10.83 4.20 0.70
CA ARG A 4 -9.75 4.10 1.68
C ARG A 4 -9.42 5.51 2.13
N LEU A 5 -9.42 5.74 3.43
CA LEU A 5 -9.08 7.03 3.99
C LEU A 5 -7.71 6.90 4.64
N ASP A 6 -6.79 7.79 4.30
CA ASP A 6 -5.44 7.79 4.86
C ASP A 6 -5.17 9.11 5.58
N ALA A 7 -4.83 9.00 6.86
CA ALA A 7 -4.56 10.15 7.71
C ALA A 7 -3.07 10.38 7.99
N ASN A 8 -2.18 9.50 7.50
CA ASN A 8 -0.72 9.59 7.65
C ASN A 8 -0.25 9.88 9.10
N GLY A 9 -0.92 9.28 10.08
CA GLY A 9 -0.70 9.47 11.51
C GLY A 9 -1.01 10.87 12.05
N GLY A 10 -1.72 11.71 11.29
CA GLY A 10 -1.89 13.12 11.57
C GLY A 10 -3.06 13.51 12.48
N LEU A 11 -3.97 12.59 12.83
CA LEU A 11 -5.14 12.95 13.62
C LEU A 11 -4.81 13.04 15.12
N THR A 12 -5.50 13.95 15.79
CA THR A 12 -5.65 13.86 17.25
C THR A 12 -6.65 12.76 17.60
N LYS A 13 -6.66 12.28 18.85
CA LYS A 13 -7.67 11.31 19.31
C LYS A 13 -9.11 11.82 19.18
N ALA A 14 -9.31 13.14 19.31
CA ALA A 14 -10.61 13.77 19.14
C ALA A 14 -11.06 13.75 17.67
N ASP A 15 -10.16 14.15 16.76
CA ASP A 15 -10.44 14.11 15.32
C ASP A 15 -10.66 12.68 14.84
N TYR A 16 -9.85 11.74 15.32
CA TYR A 16 -10.01 10.32 15.01
C TYR A 16 -11.37 9.78 15.46
N ALA A 17 -11.85 10.14 16.67
CA ALA A 17 -13.18 9.74 17.12
C ALA A 17 -14.30 10.32 16.21
N ALA A 18 -14.14 11.56 15.73
CA ALA A 18 -15.08 12.15 14.77
C ALA A 18 -15.05 11.41 13.42
N TRP A 19 -13.86 11.06 12.93
CA TRP A 19 -13.69 10.28 11.70
C TRP A 19 -14.29 8.88 11.82
N LEU A 20 -14.08 8.20 12.96
CA LEU A 20 -14.69 6.89 13.23
C LEU A 20 -16.21 6.95 13.17
N THR A 21 -16.81 7.98 13.79
CA THR A 21 -18.27 8.20 13.73
C THR A 21 -18.74 8.35 12.29
N TRP A 22 -18.07 9.21 11.52
CA TRP A 22 -18.39 9.44 10.11
C TRP A 22 -18.24 8.16 9.25
N CYS A 23 -17.21 7.37 9.51
CA CYS A 23 -16.95 6.11 8.82
C CYS A 23 -17.97 5.03 9.19
N GLN A 24 -18.36 4.94 10.46
CA GLN A 24 -19.32 3.96 10.96
C GLN A 24 -20.70 4.12 10.29
N GLU A 25 -21.13 5.36 10.07
CA GLU A 25 -22.36 5.69 9.33
C GLU A 25 -22.29 5.26 7.85
N ARG A 26 -21.07 5.08 7.31
CA ARG A 26 -20.78 4.82 5.88
C ARG A 26 -20.01 3.51 5.69
N ARG A 27 -20.14 2.57 6.62
CA ARG A 27 -19.36 1.31 6.66
C ARG A 27 -19.52 0.44 5.41
N ASP A 28 -20.58 0.63 4.64
CA ASP A 28 -20.84 -0.08 3.38
C ASP A 28 -19.95 0.42 2.24
N VAL A 29 -19.54 1.70 2.29
CA VAL A 29 -18.65 2.32 1.30
C VAL A 29 -17.22 2.49 1.79
N ILE A 30 -16.92 2.37 3.08
CA ILE A 30 -15.55 2.45 3.62
C ILE A 30 -14.88 1.08 3.61
N ASP A 31 -13.66 1.02 3.09
CA ASP A 31 -12.83 -0.18 3.12
C ASP A 31 -12.01 -0.27 4.42
N TYR A 32 -11.28 0.80 4.74
CA TYR A 32 -10.54 0.97 5.98
C TYR A 32 -10.12 2.44 6.18
N LEU A 33 -9.72 2.76 7.41
CA LEU A 33 -9.02 3.99 7.78
C LEU A 33 -7.54 3.65 8.08
N GLU A 34 -6.64 4.25 7.33
CA GLU A 34 -5.19 4.01 7.33
C GLU A 34 -4.49 5.01 8.23
N GLN A 35 -3.64 4.46 9.10
CA GLN A 35 -2.79 5.13 10.07
C GLN A 35 -3.44 6.41 10.67
N PRO A 36 -4.53 6.31 11.45
CA PRO A 36 -5.19 7.50 11.96
C PRO A 36 -4.33 8.31 12.95
N LEU A 37 -3.55 7.63 13.79
CA LEU A 37 -2.73 8.25 14.86
C LEU A 37 -1.22 8.04 14.61
N PRO A 38 -0.34 8.78 15.31
CA PRO A 38 1.11 8.59 15.19
C PRO A 38 1.60 7.18 15.57
N ILE A 39 2.78 6.81 15.07
CA ILE A 39 3.48 5.58 15.47
C ILE A 39 3.63 5.52 17.00
N GLY A 40 3.36 4.36 17.58
CA GLY A 40 3.35 4.13 19.03
C GLY A 40 1.97 4.28 19.67
N GLU A 41 0.99 4.83 18.96
CA GLU A 41 -0.40 4.91 19.40
C GLU A 41 -1.30 3.80 18.82
N GLU A 42 -0.74 2.71 18.27
CA GLU A 42 -1.53 1.66 17.60
C GLU A 42 -2.56 1.04 18.54
N ALA A 43 -2.21 0.87 19.82
CA ALA A 43 -3.15 0.39 20.82
C ALA A 43 -4.37 1.34 20.98
N ALA A 44 -4.16 2.65 20.89
CA ALA A 44 -5.24 3.62 20.92
C ALA A 44 -6.06 3.60 19.62
N MET A 45 -5.42 3.37 18.46
CA MET A 45 -6.12 3.23 17.18
C MET A 45 -7.18 2.12 17.26
N PHE A 46 -6.77 0.93 17.69
CA PHE A 46 -7.68 -0.22 17.78
C PHE A 46 -8.68 -0.10 18.95
N ALA A 47 -8.26 0.45 20.09
CA ALA A 47 -9.17 0.63 21.23
C ALA A 47 -10.31 1.60 20.92
N LEU A 48 -10.03 2.72 20.24
CA LEU A 48 -11.07 3.69 19.87
C LEU A 48 -11.97 3.17 18.73
N ALA A 49 -11.44 2.34 17.83
CA ALA A 49 -12.22 1.70 16.76
C ALA A 49 -13.07 0.52 17.24
N GLU A 50 -12.85 0.04 18.47
CA GLU A 50 -13.55 -1.14 18.99
C GLU A 50 -15.08 -0.92 18.98
N GLY A 51 -15.82 -1.90 18.48
CA GLY A 51 -17.28 -1.83 18.36
C GLY A 51 -17.82 -0.95 17.22
N THR A 52 -16.98 -0.13 16.56
CA THR A 52 -17.41 0.68 15.41
C THR A 52 -17.60 -0.15 14.14
N GLY A 53 -16.86 -1.26 14.01
CA GLY A 53 -16.80 -2.08 12.81
C GLY A 53 -15.99 -1.46 11.66
N VAL A 54 -15.33 -0.31 11.88
CA VAL A 54 -14.45 0.34 10.90
C VAL A 54 -13.09 -0.38 10.90
N PRO A 55 -12.65 -0.98 9.78
CA PRO A 55 -11.33 -1.61 9.71
C PRO A 55 -10.21 -0.58 9.77
N ILE A 56 -9.13 -0.90 10.48
CA ILE A 56 -7.95 -0.04 10.61
C ILE A 56 -6.78 -0.65 9.84
N ALA A 57 -6.14 0.18 9.01
CA ALA A 57 -4.91 -0.17 8.32
C ALA A 57 -3.69 0.47 9.00
N LEU A 58 -2.60 -0.29 9.05
CA LEU A 58 -1.30 0.15 9.60
C LEU A 58 -0.31 0.31 8.45
N ASP A 59 0.26 1.50 8.33
CA ASP A 59 1.24 1.85 7.30
C ASP A 59 2.56 2.31 7.91
N GLU A 60 2.65 3.54 8.43
CA GLU A 60 3.89 4.07 9.01
C GLU A 60 4.37 3.28 10.23
N SER A 61 3.46 2.61 10.94
CA SER A 61 3.81 1.65 12.00
C SER A 61 4.58 0.41 11.48
N ILE A 62 4.50 0.11 10.18
CA ILE A 62 5.16 -1.01 9.49
C ILE A 62 6.36 -0.50 8.68
N ALA A 63 7.47 -0.27 9.37
CA ALA A 63 8.72 0.16 8.72
C ALA A 63 9.66 -1.00 8.31
N ARG A 64 9.36 -2.26 8.72
CA ARG A 64 10.23 -3.44 8.54
C ARG A 64 9.48 -4.73 8.88
N VAL A 65 10.01 -5.88 8.46
CA VAL A 65 9.36 -7.19 8.60
C VAL A 65 9.10 -7.64 10.05
N ASP A 66 9.95 -7.27 11.00
CA ASP A 66 9.73 -7.53 12.43
C ASP A 66 8.49 -6.82 12.96
N MET A 67 8.21 -5.59 12.48
CA MET A 67 6.99 -4.85 12.82
C MET A 67 5.75 -5.51 12.22
N VAL A 68 5.82 -6.06 11.00
CA VAL A 68 4.73 -6.87 10.43
C VAL A 68 4.36 -8.01 11.38
N ILE A 69 5.36 -8.79 11.80
CA ILE A 69 5.16 -9.95 12.67
C ILE A 69 4.57 -9.53 14.02
N LEU A 70 5.12 -8.47 14.63
CA LEU A 70 4.69 -7.96 15.93
C LEU A 70 3.26 -7.44 15.89
N LEU A 71 2.95 -6.57 14.92
CA LEU A 71 1.66 -5.89 14.82
C LEU A 71 0.56 -6.84 14.36
N ALA A 72 0.82 -7.76 13.43
CA ALA A 72 -0.15 -8.78 13.04
C ALA A 72 -0.54 -9.69 14.21
N LYS A 73 0.42 -10.04 15.08
CA LYS A 73 0.14 -10.81 16.30
C LYS A 73 -0.66 -10.00 17.32
N ARG A 74 -0.34 -8.71 17.48
CA ARG A 74 -0.99 -7.84 18.47
C ARG A 74 -2.39 -7.40 18.04
N PHE A 75 -2.60 -7.18 16.75
CA PHE A 75 -3.83 -6.67 16.15
C PHE A 75 -4.25 -7.57 14.98
N PRO A 76 -4.86 -8.74 15.24
CA PRO A 76 -5.13 -9.75 14.21
C PRO A 76 -6.06 -9.27 13.09
N THR A 77 -6.90 -8.27 13.37
CA THR A 77 -7.86 -7.67 12.42
C THR A 77 -7.27 -6.51 11.60
N ALA A 78 -6.01 -6.13 11.86
CA ALA A 78 -5.36 -5.04 11.14
C ALA A 78 -5.26 -5.36 9.64
N VAL A 79 -5.49 -4.34 8.83
CA VAL A 79 -5.04 -4.35 7.44
C VAL A 79 -3.57 -3.93 7.45
N LEU A 80 -2.69 -4.78 6.91
CA LEU A 80 -1.26 -4.52 6.92
C LEU A 80 -0.86 -3.92 5.57
N ILE A 81 -0.46 -2.64 5.57
CA ILE A 81 0.09 -2.00 4.38
C ILE A 81 1.55 -2.41 4.26
N ILE A 82 1.88 -3.08 3.17
CA ILE A 82 3.20 -3.64 2.93
C ILE A 82 3.85 -2.85 1.80
N LYS A 83 4.90 -2.11 2.16
CA LYS A 83 5.80 -1.40 1.25
C LYS A 83 7.10 -2.20 1.12
N PRO A 84 7.28 -2.98 0.05
CA PRO A 84 8.39 -3.94 -0.07
C PRO A 84 9.78 -3.33 0.03
N SER A 85 9.93 -2.09 -0.45
CA SER A 85 11.15 -1.30 -0.32
C SER A 85 11.56 -1.06 1.14
N LEU A 86 10.62 -1.05 2.07
CA LEU A 86 10.85 -0.81 3.49
C LEU A 86 11.06 -2.09 4.31
N LEU A 87 10.68 -3.27 3.80
CA LEU A 87 10.67 -4.51 4.60
C LEU A 87 12.03 -4.96 5.11
N GLY A 88 13.12 -4.56 4.45
CA GLY A 88 14.50 -4.94 4.76
C GLY A 88 14.85 -6.42 4.47
N SER A 89 13.89 -7.35 4.50
CA SER A 89 14.12 -8.76 4.15
C SER A 89 12.90 -9.41 3.49
N ARG A 90 12.96 -9.58 2.15
CA ARG A 90 11.94 -10.30 1.37
C ARG A 90 11.74 -11.74 1.86
N SER A 91 12.83 -12.48 2.06
CA SER A 91 12.75 -13.89 2.45
C SER A 91 12.11 -14.09 3.83
N ALA A 92 12.36 -13.19 4.79
CA ALA A 92 11.70 -13.23 6.08
C ALA A 92 10.20 -12.95 5.96
N TYR A 93 9.83 -11.95 5.14
CA TYR A 93 8.43 -11.64 4.88
C TYR A 93 7.70 -12.80 4.21
N LEU A 94 8.29 -13.43 3.20
CA LEU A 94 7.68 -14.58 2.50
C LEU A 94 7.44 -15.76 3.45
N ARG A 95 8.41 -16.07 4.33
CA ARG A 95 8.21 -17.11 5.35
C ARG A 95 7.03 -16.77 6.27
N TRP A 96 6.97 -15.54 6.77
CA TRP A 96 5.86 -15.09 7.59
C TRP A 96 4.52 -15.18 6.83
N ARG A 97 4.45 -14.60 5.62
CA ARG A 97 3.23 -14.54 4.80
C ARG A 97 2.68 -15.94 4.48
N SER A 98 3.56 -16.89 4.13
CA SER A 98 3.16 -18.28 3.85
C SER A 98 2.46 -18.97 5.01
N ALA A 99 2.81 -18.63 6.25
CA ALA A 99 2.20 -19.16 7.46
C ALA A 99 1.01 -18.32 7.98
N ASN A 100 0.77 -17.15 7.38
CA ASN A 100 -0.13 -16.12 7.88
C ASN A 100 -1.05 -15.57 6.78
N TYR A 101 -1.50 -16.45 5.87
CA TYR A 101 -2.29 -16.08 4.69
C TYR A 101 -3.64 -15.44 5.04
N GLN A 102 -4.16 -15.71 6.25
CA GLN A 102 -5.42 -15.16 6.76
C GLN A 102 -5.38 -13.66 7.05
N HIS A 103 -4.19 -13.06 7.28
CA HIS A 103 -4.10 -11.63 7.50
C HIS A 103 -4.37 -10.88 6.21
N ARG A 104 -5.14 -9.80 6.33
CA ARG A 104 -5.42 -8.89 5.22
C ARG A 104 -4.18 -8.03 4.97
N VAL A 105 -3.58 -8.21 3.79
CA VAL A 105 -2.41 -7.46 3.33
C VAL A 105 -2.80 -6.63 2.12
N VAL A 106 -2.31 -5.39 2.07
CA VAL A 106 -2.36 -4.52 0.89
C VAL A 106 -0.93 -4.13 0.55
N TYR A 107 -0.51 -4.40 -0.68
CA TYR A 107 0.79 -3.94 -1.16
C TYR A 107 0.67 -2.51 -1.70
N SER A 108 1.60 -1.66 -1.30
CA SER A 108 1.67 -0.25 -1.68
C SER A 108 3.10 0.13 -2.04
N THR A 109 3.23 1.22 -2.78
CA THR A 109 4.50 1.82 -3.21
C THR A 109 4.96 2.90 -2.22
N SER A 110 6.24 3.23 -2.23
CA SER A 110 6.89 4.31 -1.48
C SER A 110 7.83 5.12 -2.38
N PHE A 111 7.35 5.51 -3.56
CA PHE A 111 8.12 6.22 -4.59
C PHE A 111 9.36 5.43 -5.09
N GLU A 112 9.18 4.15 -5.40
CA GLU A 112 10.23 3.32 -5.97
C GLU A 112 10.49 3.58 -7.47
N THR A 113 11.74 3.46 -7.90
CA THR A 113 12.08 3.27 -9.33
C THR A 113 11.44 2.00 -9.90
N ALA A 114 11.45 1.83 -11.22
CA ALA A 114 10.86 0.67 -11.89
C ALA A 114 11.33 -0.69 -11.33
N ILE A 115 12.58 -0.76 -10.84
CA ILE A 115 13.11 -1.95 -10.17
C ILE A 115 12.37 -2.24 -8.86
N GLY A 116 12.14 -1.23 -8.03
CA GLY A 116 11.41 -1.40 -6.77
C GLY A 116 9.92 -1.62 -6.99
N LEU A 117 9.33 -0.97 -8.01
CA LEU A 117 7.95 -1.24 -8.42
C LEU A 117 7.78 -2.71 -8.84
N LYS A 118 8.72 -3.27 -9.62
CA LYS A 118 8.70 -4.71 -9.96
C LYS A 118 8.65 -5.60 -8.70
N ALA A 119 9.40 -5.26 -7.64
CA ALA A 119 9.36 -6.01 -6.39
C ALA A 119 7.98 -5.95 -5.71
N VAL A 120 7.27 -4.82 -5.82
CA VAL A 120 5.87 -4.66 -5.38
C VAL A 120 4.95 -5.60 -6.13
N TRP A 121 5.03 -5.60 -7.46
CA TRP A 121 4.23 -6.49 -8.30
C TRP A 121 4.51 -7.97 -8.03
N GLU A 122 5.78 -8.36 -7.92
CA GLU A 122 6.17 -9.75 -7.64
C GLU A 122 5.59 -10.25 -6.31
N LEU A 123 5.52 -9.40 -5.29
CA LEU A 123 4.91 -9.77 -4.01
C LEU A 123 3.38 -9.77 -4.09
N ALA A 124 2.78 -8.78 -4.73
CA ALA A 124 1.32 -8.73 -4.94
C ALA A 124 0.79 -9.94 -5.70
N ALA A 125 1.54 -10.43 -6.70
CA ALA A 125 1.19 -11.60 -7.48
C ALA A 125 1.11 -12.90 -6.65
N LEU A 126 1.81 -12.99 -5.52
CA LEU A 126 1.77 -14.18 -4.66
C LEU A 126 0.43 -14.36 -3.95
N ASP A 127 -0.32 -13.27 -3.79
CA ASP A 127 -1.62 -13.29 -3.13
C ASP A 127 -2.79 -13.36 -4.12
N TRP A 128 -2.54 -13.70 -5.40
CA TRP A 128 -3.59 -13.80 -6.42
C TRP A 128 -4.38 -15.14 -6.35
N PRO A 129 -5.74 -15.13 -6.42
CA PRO A 129 -6.60 -13.95 -6.52
C PRO A 129 -6.62 -13.15 -5.20
N PRO A 130 -6.49 -11.81 -5.27
CA PRO A 130 -6.23 -10.99 -4.11
C PRO A 130 -7.39 -11.02 -3.13
N LEU A 131 -7.05 -11.13 -1.83
CA LEU A 131 -8.01 -10.89 -0.75
C LEU A 131 -8.46 -9.42 -0.70
N SER A 132 -7.73 -8.49 -1.34
CA SER A 132 -8.04 -7.05 -1.40
C SER A 132 -7.36 -6.32 -2.57
N PRO A 133 -7.96 -5.25 -3.13
CA PRO A 133 -7.32 -4.45 -4.20
C PRO A 133 -5.95 -3.89 -3.77
N ALA A 134 -4.94 -3.89 -4.64
CA ALA A 134 -3.63 -3.31 -4.35
C ALA A 134 -3.65 -1.77 -4.46
N GLY A 135 -2.88 -1.06 -3.63
CA GLY A 135 -2.78 0.41 -3.64
C GLY A 135 -1.60 0.88 -4.50
N LEU A 136 -1.65 0.65 -5.80
CA LEU A 136 -0.52 0.87 -6.73
C LEU A 136 -0.55 2.23 -7.45
N ASP A 137 -1.41 3.17 -7.00
CA ASP A 137 -1.69 4.41 -7.73
C ASP A 137 -0.49 5.36 -7.85
N ALA A 138 0.55 5.26 -7.02
CA ALA A 138 1.75 6.09 -7.19
C ALA A 138 2.66 5.63 -8.35
N ALA A 139 2.38 4.49 -8.98
CA ALA A 139 3.11 4.05 -10.17
C ALA A 139 2.99 5.05 -11.34
N SER A 140 1.93 5.85 -11.40
CA SER A 140 1.73 6.87 -12.44
C SER A 140 2.52 8.16 -12.21
N ILE A 141 3.21 8.32 -11.07
CA ILE A 141 3.95 9.54 -10.72
C ILE A 141 5.41 9.48 -11.25
N MET A 142 5.91 8.31 -11.63
CA MET A 142 7.30 8.09 -12.04
C MET A 142 7.46 7.75 -13.53
N GLU A 143 6.76 8.47 -14.41
CA GLU A 143 6.79 8.26 -15.87
C GLU A 143 8.15 8.54 -16.55
N ASP A 144 9.17 9.05 -15.83
CA ASP A 144 10.46 9.42 -16.41
C ASP A 144 11.67 9.01 -15.53
N ASP A 145 11.81 7.71 -15.23
CA ASP A 145 13.00 7.16 -14.54
C ASP A 145 14.07 6.57 -15.49
N GLY A 146 13.94 6.83 -16.80
CA GLY A 146 14.92 6.41 -17.80
C GLY A 146 14.90 4.93 -18.16
N LEU A 147 13.96 4.14 -17.64
CA LEU A 147 13.69 2.77 -18.08
C LEU A 147 12.40 2.76 -18.92
N CYS A 148 12.56 2.84 -20.24
CA CYS A 148 11.48 2.71 -21.23
C CYS A 148 10.59 1.46 -20.95
N PRO A 149 9.29 1.51 -21.28
CA PRO A 149 8.22 1.04 -20.42
C PRO A 149 8.01 -0.47 -20.55
N MET A 150 7.77 -1.14 -19.42
CA MET A 150 7.11 -2.43 -19.47
C MET A 150 5.65 -2.23 -19.90
N ARG A 151 5.41 -2.30 -21.21
CA ARG A 151 4.08 -2.51 -21.78
C ARG A 151 3.56 -3.90 -21.39
N ILE A 152 2.28 -3.95 -21.01
CA ILE A 152 1.21 -4.90 -21.40
C ILE A 152 0.13 -4.81 -20.26
N GLY A 153 -1.13 -4.39 -20.45
CA GLY A 153 -1.85 -3.91 -21.62
C GLY A 153 -3.22 -3.25 -21.27
N TRP A 154 -3.63 -2.38 -22.20
CA TRP A 154 -4.96 -1.81 -22.50
C TRP A 154 -5.63 -0.84 -21.51
N GLU A 155 -5.11 0.39 -21.44
CA GLU A 155 -5.79 1.60 -21.94
C GLU A 155 -4.77 2.74 -22.11
N ILE A 156 -4.86 3.48 -23.23
CA ILE A 156 -4.02 4.65 -23.59
C ILE A 156 -4.94 5.87 -23.69
N CYS A 157 -4.46 7.05 -23.30
CA CYS A 157 -4.46 8.34 -24.05
C CYS A 157 -4.59 9.54 -23.08
N HIS A 158 -4.12 10.77 -23.37
CA HIS A 158 -3.94 11.44 -24.65
C HIS A 158 -3.08 12.71 -24.41
N THR A 159 -1.89 12.86 -25.01
CA THR A 159 -1.37 14.12 -25.61
C THR A 159 0.09 13.91 -26.06
N ASP A 160 0.23 13.81 -27.38
CA ASP A 160 1.21 14.54 -28.20
C ASP A 160 2.70 14.21 -28.09
N TRP A 161 3.06 13.18 -28.85
CA TRP A 161 4.40 12.85 -29.36
C TRP A 161 4.97 13.95 -30.28
N PRO A 162 6.16 14.54 -30.02
CA PRO A 162 6.92 15.21 -31.06
C PRO A 162 7.63 14.17 -31.94
N GLN A 163 7.39 14.26 -33.24
CA GLN A 163 8.06 13.47 -34.26
C GLN A 163 9.57 13.74 -34.28
N SER A 164 10.33 12.71 -34.69
CA SER A 164 11.78 12.64 -34.95
C SER A 164 12.71 12.44 -33.74
N VAL A 165 13.24 11.22 -33.63
CA VAL A 165 14.57 10.98 -33.04
C VAL A 165 15.39 10.25 -34.10
N ASP A 166 16.53 10.84 -34.43
CA ASP A 166 17.42 10.52 -35.54
C ASP A 166 18.06 9.12 -35.41
N GLU A 167 18.13 8.35 -36.51
CA GLU A 167 18.58 6.94 -36.55
C GLU A 167 20.10 6.74 -36.33
N GLU A 168 20.88 7.81 -36.14
CA GLU A 168 22.35 7.75 -36.06
C GLU A 168 22.92 7.32 -34.69
N VAL A 169 22.10 7.20 -33.64
CA VAL A 169 22.59 6.89 -32.28
C VAL A 169 23.12 5.44 -32.14
N TRP A 170 22.66 4.51 -32.97
CA TRP A 170 22.96 3.08 -32.82
C TRP A 170 24.27 2.60 -33.46
N LYS A 171 25.04 3.47 -34.14
CA LYS A 171 26.27 3.06 -34.85
C LYS A 171 27.57 3.20 -34.04
N ARG A 172 27.51 3.42 -32.72
CA ARG A 172 28.71 3.67 -31.89
C ARG A 172 28.84 2.85 -30.61
N LEU A 173 28.07 1.78 -30.43
CA LEU A 173 28.25 0.78 -29.37
C LEU A 173 27.99 -0.62 -29.94
#